data_AF-A0A954B4S2-F1
#
_entry.id   AF-A0A954B4S2-F1
#
_cell.length_a   1.000
_cell.length_b   1.000
_cell.length_c   1.000
_cell.angle_alpha   90.00
_cell.angle_beta   90.00
_cell.angle_gamma   90.00
#
_symmetry.space_group_name_H-M   'P 1'
#
loop_
_entity.id
_entity.type
_entity.pdbx_description
1 polymer ?
#
loop_
_entity_poly.entity_id
_entity_poly.type
_entity_poly.pdbx_seq_one_letter_code
_entity_poly.pdbx_strand_id
1 'polypeptide(L)'
;MKNLAALTFAIALVAPALAFAQAQPPTRAELARVDRILRATPLIDGHNDLAEQIHDNYGGDQSRVDLNADTRTLPFPLHTDIPRLRQGRLGAQFWSVYVPAELQGAASAEAVHVQIDTVRQ
;
A
#
# COMPACT_ATOMS: atom_id res chain seq x y z
N MET A 1 -36.83 29.04 25.84
CA MET A 1 -37.06 29.17 24.38
C MET A 1 -35.86 29.72 23.60
N LYS A 2 -35.10 30.70 24.12
CA LYS A 2 -33.93 31.27 23.42
C LYS A 2 -32.75 30.29 23.21
N ASN A 3 -32.57 29.31 24.10
CA ASN A 3 -31.43 28.37 24.03
C ASN A 3 -31.67 27.18 23.09
N LEU A 4 -32.93 26.89 22.72
CA LEU A 4 -33.26 25.79 21.81
C LEU A 4 -32.96 26.16 20.36
N ALA A 5 -33.22 27.43 19.98
CA ALA A 5 -32.96 27.97 18.64
C ALA A 5 -31.46 28.07 18.32
N ALA A 6 -30.62 28.43 19.30
CA ALA A 6 -29.17 28.47 19.14
C ALA A 6 -28.57 27.06 18.94
N LEU A 7 -29.12 26.04 19.60
CA LEU A 7 -28.70 24.64 19.45
C LEU A 7 -29.12 24.06 18.08
N THR A 8 -30.29 24.45 17.55
CA THR A 8 -30.73 24.04 16.20
C THR A 8 -29.91 24.72 15.10
N PHE A 9 -29.50 25.98 15.29
CA PHE A 9 -28.65 26.70 14.34
C PHE A 9 -27.22 26.14 14.28
N ALA A 10 -26.67 25.71 15.42
CA ALA A 10 -25.36 25.04 15.48
C ALA A 10 -25.37 23.67 14.78
N ILE A 11 -26.44 22.88 14.92
CA ILE A 11 -26.59 21.59 14.21
C ILE A 11 -26.75 21.79 12.70
N ALA A 12 -27.48 22.85 12.27
CA ALA A 12 -27.69 23.17 10.87
C ALA A 12 -26.41 23.60 10.12
N LEU A 13 -25.42 24.16 10.82
CA LEU A 13 -24.14 24.58 10.23
C LEU A 13 -23.07 23.48 10.21
N VAL A 14 -23.15 22.48 11.10
CA VAL A 14 -22.15 21.38 11.18
C VAL A 14 -22.44 20.26 10.18
N ALA A 15 -23.70 19.96 9.90
CA ALA A 15 -24.10 18.91 8.95
C ALA A 15 -23.57 19.11 7.51
N PRO A 16 -23.64 20.31 6.89
CA PRO A 16 -23.08 20.49 5.55
C PRO A 16 -21.54 20.42 5.52
N ALA A 17 -20.85 20.83 6.60
CA ALA A 17 -19.39 20.75 6.67
C ALA A 17 -18.86 19.30 6.69
N LEU A 18 -19.60 18.38 7.33
CA LEU A 18 -19.30 16.95 7.30
C LEU A 18 -19.55 16.32 5.93
N ALA A 19 -20.53 16.82 5.17
CA ALA A 19 -20.83 16.33 3.82
C ALA A 19 -19.75 16.70 2.79
N PHE A 20 -19.07 17.84 2.95
CA PHE A 20 -17.91 18.22 2.11
C PHE A 20 -16.61 17.52 2.51
N ALA A 21 -16.55 16.91 3.69
CA ALA A 21 -15.35 16.22 4.19
C ALA A 21 -15.27 14.75 3.77
N GLN A 22 -16.35 14.17 3.22
CA GLN A 22 -16.33 12.80 2.74
C GLN A 22 -15.89 12.76 1.28
N ALA A 23 -14.73 12.15 1.01
CA ALA A 23 -14.33 11.82 -0.34
C ALA A 23 -15.42 10.96 -0.99
N GLN A 24 -16.07 11.48 -2.04
CA GLN A 24 -17.01 10.70 -2.81
C GLN A 24 -16.27 9.52 -3.46
N PRO A 25 -16.83 8.29 -3.41
CA PRO A 25 -16.23 7.17 -4.10
C PRO A 25 -16.19 7.47 -5.60
N PRO A 26 -15.16 7.00 -6.32
CA PRO A 26 -15.04 7.26 -7.75
C PRO A 26 -16.24 6.65 -8.49
N THR A 27 -16.80 7.43 -9.40
CA THR A 27 -17.85 6.97 -10.32
C THR A 27 -17.30 5.91 -11.28
N ARG A 28 -18.19 5.14 -11.90
CA ARG A 28 -17.81 4.16 -12.94
C ARG A 28 -17.06 4.81 -14.11
N ALA A 29 -17.43 6.04 -14.47
CA ALA A 29 -16.77 6.79 -15.53
C ALA A 29 -15.34 7.19 -15.15
N GLU A 30 -15.12 7.60 -13.89
CA GLU A 30 -13.78 7.90 -13.37
C GLU A 30 -12.91 6.63 -13.30
N LEU A 31 -13.44 5.52 -12.80
CA LEU A 31 -12.73 4.24 -12.78
C LEU A 31 -12.32 3.79 -14.20
N ALA A 32 -13.23 3.89 -15.17
CA ALA A 32 -12.93 3.56 -16.56
C ALA A 32 -11.86 4.50 -17.16
N ARG A 33 -11.87 5.79 -16.78
CA ARG A 33 -10.85 6.76 -17.18
C ARG A 33 -9.48 6.41 -16.59
N VAL A 34 -9.41 6.13 -15.29
CA VAL A 34 -8.17 5.75 -14.58
C VAL A 34 -7.57 4.49 -15.21
N ASP A 35 -8.39 3.45 -15.39
CA ASP A 35 -7.96 2.18 -15.98
C ASP A 35 -7.50 2.35 -17.45
N ARG A 36 -8.13 3.24 -18.23
CA ARG A 36 -7.63 3.60 -19.58
C ARG A 36 -6.27 4.29 -19.52
N ILE A 37 -6.06 5.22 -18.60
CA ILE A 37 -4.78 5.93 -18.44
C ILE A 37 -3.70 4.93 -18.03
N LEU A 38 -3.94 4.13 -16.99
CA LEU A 38 -2.93 3.21 -16.46
C LEU A 38 -2.61 2.03 -17.39
N ARG A 39 -3.49 1.68 -18.33
CA ARG A 39 -3.13 0.77 -19.42
C ARG A 39 -2.12 1.37 -20.40
N ALA A 40 -2.24 2.67 -20.70
CA ALA A 40 -1.37 3.37 -21.63
C ALA A 40 -0.07 3.86 -20.96
N THR A 41 -0.15 4.16 -19.67
CA THR A 41 0.95 4.65 -18.84
C THR A 41 0.93 3.88 -17.52
N PRO A 42 1.46 2.65 -17.49
CA PRO A 42 1.52 1.83 -16.27
C PRO A 42 2.21 2.56 -15.12
N LEU A 43 1.72 2.32 -13.90
CA LEU A 43 2.28 2.93 -12.70
C LEU A 43 3.71 2.42 -12.47
N ILE A 44 4.62 3.33 -12.11
CA ILE A 44 5.95 3.00 -11.61
C ILE A 44 5.96 3.41 -10.15
N ASP A 45 5.99 2.42 -9.24
CA ASP A 45 6.06 2.67 -7.81
C ASP A 45 7.52 2.71 -7.35
N GLY A 46 7.82 3.66 -6.46
CA GLY A 46 9.19 3.95 -6.02
C GLY A 46 9.64 3.21 -4.77
N HIS A 47 8.76 2.52 -4.05
CA HIS A 47 9.10 1.92 -2.76
C HIS A 47 8.10 0.86 -2.29
N ASN A 48 8.54 -0.39 -2.23
CA ASN A 48 7.73 -1.50 -1.68
C ASN A 48 8.60 -2.43 -0.84
N ASP A 49 8.24 -2.58 0.43
CA ASP A 49 8.99 -3.33 1.46
C ASP A 49 8.68 -4.83 1.49
N LEU A 50 8.16 -5.41 0.40
CA LEU A 50 7.87 -6.85 0.33
C LEU A 50 9.06 -7.73 0.76
N ALA A 51 10.30 -7.33 0.40
CA ALA A 51 11.50 -8.07 0.77
C ALA A 51 11.74 -8.12 2.29
N GLU A 52 11.58 -6.98 2.98
CA GLU A 52 11.63 -6.93 4.46
C GLU A 52 10.51 -7.78 5.06
N GLN A 53 9.28 -7.68 4.56
CA GLN A 53 8.18 -8.47 5.08
C GLN A 53 8.40 -9.99 4.92
N ILE A 54 9.04 -10.42 3.84
CA ILE A 54 9.46 -11.82 3.65
C ILE A 54 10.59 -12.19 4.63
N HIS A 55 11.57 -11.30 4.82
CA HIS A 55 12.64 -11.52 5.78
C HIS A 55 12.09 -11.71 7.21
N ASP A 56 11.32 -10.75 7.70
CA ASP A 56 10.88 -10.69 9.09
C ASP A 56 9.82 -11.75 9.42
N ASN A 57 8.81 -11.89 8.56
CA ASN A 57 7.64 -12.74 8.87
C ASN A 57 7.77 -14.18 8.33
N TYR A 58 8.65 -14.39 7.35
CA TYR A 58 8.83 -15.68 6.68
C TYR A 58 10.27 -16.20 6.76
N GLY A 59 11.16 -15.52 7.49
CA GLY A 59 12.55 -15.94 7.71
C GLY A 59 13.42 -15.82 6.45
N GLY A 60 13.03 -14.96 5.50
CA GLY A 60 13.74 -14.79 4.23
C GLY A 60 13.50 -15.90 3.21
N ASP A 61 12.69 -16.91 3.53
CA ASP A 61 12.38 -18.01 2.63
C ASP A 61 11.18 -17.67 1.74
N GLN A 62 11.46 -17.23 0.51
CA GLN A 62 10.43 -16.90 -0.48
C GLN A 62 9.51 -18.08 -0.80
N SER A 63 9.95 -19.33 -0.67
CA SER A 63 9.14 -20.50 -1.00
C SER A 63 7.92 -20.66 -0.07
N ARG A 64 7.93 -19.97 1.08
CA ARG A 64 6.84 -19.93 2.05
C ARG A 64 5.73 -18.94 1.67
N VAL A 65 5.93 -18.14 0.62
CA VAL A 65 4.99 -17.12 0.16
C VAL A 65 4.68 -17.35 -1.31
N ASP A 66 3.47 -17.82 -1.62
CA ASP A 66 3.01 -17.87 -3.00
C ASP A 66 2.48 -16.51 -3.45
N LEU A 67 3.34 -15.72 -4.11
CA LEU A 67 2.99 -14.42 -4.68
C LEU A 67 2.03 -14.52 -5.88
N ASN A 68 1.76 -15.71 -6.42
CA ASN A 68 0.74 -15.89 -7.46
C ASN A 68 -0.68 -16.04 -6.88
N ALA A 69 -0.80 -16.24 -5.57
CA ALA A 69 -2.05 -16.33 -4.84
C ALA A 69 -2.37 -15.02 -4.09
N ASP A 70 -3.56 -14.95 -3.49
CA ASP A 70 -3.97 -13.83 -2.66
C ASP A 70 -3.22 -13.83 -1.32
N THR A 71 -2.22 -12.97 -1.18
CA THR A 71 -1.36 -12.95 0.01
C THR A 71 -2.05 -12.35 1.24
N ARG A 72 -3.29 -11.87 1.13
CA ARG A 72 -4.10 -11.41 2.28
C ARG A 72 -4.54 -12.56 3.19
N THR A 73 -4.53 -13.80 2.68
CA THR A 73 -4.96 -14.98 3.43
C THR A 73 -3.82 -15.66 4.19
N LEU A 74 -2.59 -15.17 4.05
CA LEU A 74 -1.44 -15.74 4.76
C LEU A 74 -1.50 -15.42 6.27
N PRO A 75 -0.79 -16.19 7.12
CA PRO A 75 -0.71 -15.90 8.56
C PRO A 75 -0.21 -14.49 8.88
N PHE A 76 0.69 -13.96 8.04
CA PHE A 76 1.15 -12.56 8.05
C PHE A 76 0.75 -11.89 6.74
N PRO A 77 -0.47 -11.33 6.64
CA PRO A 77 -1.01 -10.80 5.39
C PRO A 77 -0.09 -9.75 4.74
N LEU A 78 0.11 -9.86 3.42
CA LEU A 78 0.92 -8.91 2.66
C LEU A 78 0.04 -7.97 1.81
N HIS A 79 0.55 -6.76 1.55
CA HIS A 79 -0.09 -5.82 0.63
C HIS A 79 0.15 -6.16 -0.85
N THR A 80 1.15 -6.98 -1.13
CA THR A 80 1.65 -7.24 -2.48
C THR A 80 1.43 -8.71 -2.87
N ASP A 81 0.84 -8.92 -4.04
CA ASP A 81 0.85 -10.18 -4.79
C ASP A 81 0.70 -9.89 -6.29
N ILE A 82 1.11 -10.84 -7.13
CA ILE A 82 1.12 -10.69 -8.59
C ILE A 82 -0.28 -10.39 -9.16
N PRO A 83 -1.37 -11.06 -8.72
CA PRO A 83 -2.72 -10.70 -9.16
C PRO A 83 -3.09 -9.24 -8.89
N ARG A 84 -2.84 -8.72 -7.68
CA ARG A 84 -3.16 -7.34 -7.31
C ARG A 84 -2.24 -6.33 -8.00
N LEU A 85 -0.96 -6.65 -8.21
CA LEU A 85 -0.05 -5.81 -9.02
C LEU A 85 -0.57 -5.64 -10.45
N ARG A 86 -1.02 -6.73 -11.08
CA ARG A 86 -1.61 -6.71 -12.43
C ARG A 86 -2.94 -5.96 -12.47
N GLN A 87 -3.80 -6.16 -11.46
CA GLN A 87 -5.07 -5.44 -11.33
C GLN A 87 -4.84 -3.93 -11.17
N GLY A 88 -3.85 -3.54 -10.37
CA GLY A 88 -3.45 -2.16 -10.14
C GLY A 88 -2.69 -1.50 -11.29
N ARG A 89 -2.42 -2.23 -12.38
CA ARG A 89 -1.67 -1.74 -13.56
C ARG A 89 -0.26 -1.26 -13.21
N LEU A 90 0.40 -1.93 -12.27
CA LEU A 90 1.80 -1.65 -11.96
C LEU A 90 2.67 -2.17 -13.12
N GLY A 91 3.45 -1.29 -13.72
CA GLY A 91 4.37 -1.61 -14.82
C GLY A 91 5.82 -1.83 -14.35
N ALA A 92 6.22 -1.16 -13.28
CA ALA A 92 7.52 -1.36 -12.64
C ALA A 92 7.44 -1.04 -11.15
N GLN A 93 8.35 -1.65 -10.38
CA GLN A 93 8.48 -1.47 -8.94
C GLN A 93 9.95 -1.29 -8.59
N PHE A 94 10.25 -0.27 -7.79
CA PHE A 94 11.50 -0.24 -7.02
C PHE A 94 11.25 -0.99 -5.70
N TRP A 95 11.84 -2.18 -5.60
CA TRP A 95 11.79 -2.97 -4.36
C TRP A 95 12.76 -2.39 -3.35
N SER A 96 12.26 -2.13 -2.14
CA SER A 96 13.07 -1.56 -1.07
C SER A 96 14.09 -2.58 -0.59
N VAL A 97 15.36 -2.17 -0.56
CA VAL A 97 16.44 -2.85 0.17
C VAL A 97 16.60 -2.08 1.48
N TYR A 98 15.65 -2.32 2.39
CA TYR A 98 15.62 -1.68 3.70
C TYR A 98 16.42 -2.50 4.72
N VAL A 99 17.14 -1.80 5.58
CA VAL A 99 17.83 -2.34 6.76
C VAL A 99 17.56 -1.44 7.97
N PRO A 100 17.40 -1.99 9.19
CA PRO A 100 17.19 -1.19 10.40
C PRO A 100 18.34 -0.21 10.65
N ALA A 101 18.01 1.01 11.09
CA ALA A 101 18.99 2.07 11.31
C ALA A 101 19.93 1.81 12.49
N GLU A 102 19.58 0.87 13.37
CA GLU A 102 20.39 0.44 14.51
C GLU A 102 21.60 -0.40 14.08
N LEU A 103 21.55 -1.02 12.90
CA LEU A 103 22.68 -1.78 12.36
C LEU A 103 23.78 -0.84 11.89
N GLN A 104 25.03 -1.15 12.23
CA GLN A 104 26.20 -0.35 11.87
C GLN A 104 27.33 -1.21 11.32
N GLY A 105 28.22 -0.60 10.54
CA GLY A 105 29.42 -1.24 10.01
C GLY A 105 29.11 -2.49 9.20
N ALA A 106 29.84 -3.57 9.47
CA ALA A 106 29.74 -4.83 8.73
C ALA A 106 28.34 -5.45 8.80
N ALA A 107 27.66 -5.38 9.94
CA ALA A 107 26.32 -5.96 10.11
C ALA A 107 25.28 -5.27 9.22
N SER A 108 25.39 -3.94 9.04
CA SER A 108 24.53 -3.19 8.11
C SER A 108 24.78 -3.60 6.66
N ALA A 109 26.05 -3.72 6.26
CA ALA A 109 26.41 -4.14 4.91
C ALA A 109 25.95 -5.57 4.59
N GLU A 110 26.11 -6.50 5.54
CA GLU A 110 25.62 -7.88 5.41
C GLU A 110 24.10 -7.93 5.24
N ALA A 111 23.35 -7.18 6.06
CA ALA A 111 21.90 -7.09 5.94
C ALA A 111 21.46 -6.50 4.59
N VAL A 112 22.18 -5.51 4.05
CA VAL A 112 21.91 -4.96 2.71
C VAL A 112 22.09 -6.05 1.64
N HIS A 113 23.14 -6.87 1.73
CA HIS A 113 23.36 -7.96 0.78
C HIS A 113 22.27 -9.02 0.87
N VAL A 114 21.87 -9.43 2.07
CA VAL A 114 20.74 -10.36 2.27
C VAL A 114 19.47 -9.81 1.60
N GLN A 115 19.16 -8.53 1.79
CA GLN A 115 17.97 -7.91 1.21
C GLN A 115 18.06 -7.78 -0.32
N ILE A 116 19.24 -7.49 -0.88
CA ILE A 116 19.47 -7.54 -2.34
C ILE A 116 19.23 -8.95 -2.88
N ASP A 117 19.71 -9.98 -2.18
CA ASP A 117 19.55 -11.37 -2.59
C ASP A 117 18.08 -11.82 -2.49
N THR A 118 17.35 -11.38 -1.46
CA THR A 118 15.90 -11.59 -1.34
C THR A 118 15.16 -10.98 -2.53
N VAL A 119 15.54 -9.81 -3.03
CA VAL A 119 14.88 -9.18 -4.19
C VAL A 119 15.20 -9.90 -5.51
N ARG A 120 16.34 -10.61 -5.61
CA ARG A 120 16.84 -11.21 -6.86
C ARG A 120 16.36 -12.64 -7.13
N GLN A 121 16.02 -13.40 -6.09
CA GLN A 121 15.54 -14.78 -6.19
C GLN A 121 14.12 -14.83 -6.76
#